data_AF-A0A6V7PPD0-F1
#
_entry.id   AF-A0A6V7PPD0-F1
#
_cell.length_a   1.000
_cell.length_b   1.000
_cell.length_c   1.000
_cell.angle_alpha   90.00
_cell.angle_beta   90.00
_cell.angle_gamma   90.00
#
_symmetry.space_group_name_H-M   'P 1'
#
loop_
_entity.id
_entity.type
_entity.pdbx_description
1 polymer ?
#
loop_
_entity_poly.entity_id
_entity_poly.type
_entity_poly.pdbx_seq_one_letter_code
_entity_poly.pdbx_strand_id
1 'polypeptide(L)'
;MLPLGTMQQRKTHRVTFCAWIRLINLPFECWTVARVAALVSGFGRFEKADATTKAVTDLRAFRCQITLDSLTDIPQNLSIVLREEVFSIIVHLESWERAVDEANQGPLTPPHVDPNNGYNQSRDRGNSP
;
A
#
# COMPACT_ATOMS: atom_id res chain seq x y z
N MET A 1 24.93 20.52 35.27
CA MET A 1 23.73 19.89 34.67
C MET A 1 23.55 20.49 33.29
N LEU A 2 23.16 19.69 32.29
CA LEU A 2 22.81 20.14 30.94
C LEU A 2 21.41 19.60 30.61
N PRO A 3 20.58 20.35 29.86
CA PRO A 3 19.21 19.93 29.56
C PRO A 3 19.20 18.74 28.60
N LEU A 4 18.27 17.81 28.82
CA LEU A 4 18.09 16.65 27.97
C LEU A 4 17.40 17.08 26.66
N GLY A 5 18.20 17.28 25.61
CA GLY A 5 17.68 17.65 24.29
C GLY A 5 16.75 16.57 23.76
N THR A 6 15.47 16.88 23.64
CA THR A 6 14.47 15.98 23.06
C THR A 6 14.78 15.77 21.59
N MET A 7 15.39 14.63 21.25
CA MET A 7 15.54 14.22 19.85
C MET A 7 14.15 13.99 19.27
N GLN A 8 13.63 15.02 18.59
CA GLN A 8 12.40 14.97 17.83
C GLN A 8 12.61 14.01 16.65
N GLN A 9 12.36 12.74 16.91
CA GLN A 9 12.62 11.63 16.03
C GLN A 9 11.81 11.82 14.75
N ARG A 10 12.47 12.33 13.70
CA ARG A 10 11.87 12.53 12.38
C ARG A 10 11.39 11.18 11.88
N LYS A 11 10.08 10.91 12.00
CA LYS A 11 9.42 9.81 11.30
C LYS A 11 9.64 10.06 9.81
N THR A 12 10.59 9.36 9.22
CA THR A 12 10.72 9.27 7.77
C THR A 12 9.44 8.64 7.27
N HIS A 13 8.67 9.38 6.46
CA HIS A 13 7.50 8.84 5.78
C HIS A 13 7.95 7.71 4.85
N ARG A 14 7.82 6.47 5.32
CA ARG A 14 8.03 5.28 4.49
C ARG A 14 6.80 5.17 3.61
N VAL A 15 6.99 5.47 2.32
CA VAL A 15 5.96 5.20 1.32
C VAL A 15 5.77 3.68 1.27
N THR A 16 4.66 3.21 1.81
CA THR A 16 4.26 1.81 1.70
C THR A 16 3.44 1.62 0.43
N PHE A 17 3.55 0.44 -0.16
CA PHE A 17 2.82 0.04 -1.36
C PHE A 17 1.91 -1.13 -1.02
N CYS A 18 0.73 -1.16 -1.60
CA CYS A 18 -0.18 -2.30 -1.52
C CYS A 18 -0.29 -2.90 -2.93
N ALA A 19 0.16 -4.13 -3.11
CA ALA A 19 0.41 -4.74 -4.42
C ALA A 19 -0.33 -6.07 -4.58
N TRP A 20 -1.01 -6.26 -5.72
CA TRP A 20 -1.58 -7.54 -6.12
C TRP A 20 -0.55 -8.34 -6.91
N ILE A 21 -0.26 -9.55 -6.43
CA ILE A 21 0.66 -10.50 -7.06
C ILE A 21 -0.05 -11.82 -7.36
N ARG A 22 0.46 -12.52 -8.36
CA ARG A 22 0.17 -13.93 -8.65
C ARG A 22 1.40 -14.79 -8.38
N LEU A 23 1.22 -15.89 -7.66
CA LEU A 23 2.20 -16.97 -7.54
C LEU A 23 1.81 -18.07 -8.53
N ILE A 24 2.53 -18.15 -9.65
CA ILE A 24 2.31 -19.11 -10.74
C ILE A 24 3.20 -20.32 -10.49
N ASN A 25 2.71 -21.53 -10.79
CA ASN A 25 3.37 -22.81 -10.47
C ASN A 25 3.56 -23.06 -8.96
N LEU A 26 2.70 -22.50 -8.11
CA LEU A 26 2.68 -22.80 -6.67
C LEU A 26 2.22 -24.27 -6.45
N PRO A 27 3.01 -25.13 -5.78
CA PRO A 27 2.58 -26.50 -5.46
C PRO A 27 1.33 -26.51 -4.57
N PHE A 28 0.48 -27.53 -4.74
CA PHE A 28 -0.82 -27.60 -4.05
C PHE A 28 -0.68 -27.67 -2.52
N GLU A 29 0.39 -28.31 -2.03
CA GLU A 29 0.78 -28.36 -0.62
C GLU A 29 1.05 -26.97 -0.01
N CYS A 30 1.38 -26.00 -0.85
CA CYS A 30 1.59 -24.60 -0.49
C CYS A 30 0.34 -23.72 -0.71
N TRP A 31 -0.77 -24.26 -1.21
CA TRP A 31 -2.00 -23.51 -1.53
C TRP A 31 -2.85 -23.15 -0.28
N THR A 32 -2.19 -22.68 0.78
CA THR A 32 -2.85 -22.24 2.01
C THR A 32 -2.37 -20.84 2.38
N VAL A 33 -3.26 -20.04 2.98
CA VAL A 33 -2.96 -18.67 3.41
C VAL A 33 -1.74 -18.62 4.33
N ALA A 34 -1.58 -19.58 5.25
CA ALA A 34 -0.42 -19.65 6.14
C ALA A 34 0.90 -19.93 5.40
N ARG A 35 0.90 -20.84 4.41
CA ARG A 35 2.09 -21.13 3.58
C ARG A 35 2.43 -19.94 2.69
N VAL A 36 1.46 -19.35 2.00
CA VAL A 36 1.69 -18.18 1.15
C VAL A 36 2.14 -16.96 1.96
N ALA A 37 1.56 -16.71 3.13
CA ALA A 37 1.99 -15.64 4.02
C ALA A 37 3.47 -15.81 4.45
N ALA A 38 3.89 -17.04 4.76
CA ALA A 38 5.31 -17.34 5.01
C ALA A 38 6.19 -17.12 3.78
N LEU A 39 5.78 -17.56 2.59
CA LEU A 39 6.55 -17.36 1.35
C LEU A 39 6.74 -15.88 0.99
N VAL A 40 5.70 -15.04 1.12
CA VAL A 40 5.83 -13.60 0.81
C VAL A 40 6.55 -12.82 1.90
N SER A 41 6.62 -13.32 3.15
CA SER A 41 7.20 -12.61 4.29
C SER A 41 8.66 -12.17 4.13
N GLY A 42 9.40 -12.77 3.19
CA GLY A 42 10.76 -12.34 2.85
C GLY A 42 10.85 -11.03 2.05
N PHE A 43 9.74 -10.54 1.48
CA PHE A 43 9.69 -9.31 0.68
C PHE A 43 8.42 -8.46 0.86
N GLY A 44 7.41 -8.94 1.62
CA GLY A 44 6.21 -8.18 1.92
C GLY A 44 5.30 -8.84 2.96
N ARG A 45 4.48 -8.05 3.64
CA ARG A 45 3.47 -8.53 4.58
C ARG A 45 2.20 -8.95 3.82
N PHE A 46 1.73 -10.18 4.03
CA PHE A 46 0.48 -10.66 3.45
C PHE A 46 -0.74 -9.92 4.04
N GLU A 47 -1.66 -9.47 3.18
CA GLU A 47 -2.95 -8.90 3.59
C GLU A 47 -4.10 -9.89 3.38
N LYS A 48 -4.32 -10.32 2.12
CA LYS A 48 -5.46 -11.19 1.75
C LYS A 48 -5.25 -11.91 0.43
N ALA A 49 -5.79 -13.13 0.32
CA ALA A 49 -6.04 -13.78 -0.97
C ALA A 49 -7.37 -13.30 -1.57
N ASP A 50 -7.51 -13.38 -2.89
CA ASP A 50 -8.76 -13.05 -3.60
C ASP A 50 -9.84 -14.15 -3.45
N ALA A 51 -11.04 -13.90 -3.99
CA ALA A 51 -12.17 -14.81 -3.85
C ALA A 51 -11.96 -16.14 -4.58
N THR A 52 -11.42 -16.10 -5.80
CA THR A 52 -11.17 -17.28 -6.65
C THR A 52 -10.14 -18.22 -6.02
N THR A 53 -9.04 -17.66 -5.51
CA THR A 53 -7.99 -18.41 -4.82
C THR A 53 -8.51 -19.04 -3.53
N LYS A 54 -9.35 -18.33 -2.77
CA LYS A 54 -10.01 -18.84 -1.55
C LYS A 54 -11.03 -19.93 -1.83
N ALA A 55 -11.74 -19.85 -2.95
CA ALA A 55 -12.67 -20.88 -3.40
C ALA A 55 -11.97 -22.11 -4.02
N VAL A 56 -10.66 -22.00 -4.30
CA VAL A 56 -9.83 -23.05 -4.93
C VAL A 56 -10.39 -23.48 -6.30
N THR A 57 -11.05 -22.54 -7.00
CA THR A 57 -11.71 -22.79 -8.29
C THR A 57 -10.84 -22.55 -9.52
N ASP A 58 -9.77 -21.77 -9.38
CA ASP A 58 -8.67 -21.69 -10.36
C ASP A 58 -7.35 -22.00 -9.66
N LEU A 59 -6.64 -23.03 -10.16
CA LEU A 59 -5.34 -23.49 -9.66
C LEU A 59 -4.16 -23.02 -10.53
N ARG A 60 -4.38 -22.14 -11.52
CA ARG A 60 -3.32 -21.62 -12.40
C ARG A 60 -2.36 -20.68 -11.67
N ALA A 61 -2.85 -19.90 -10.72
CA ALA A 61 -2.03 -19.03 -9.88
C ALA A 61 -2.73 -18.69 -8.55
N PHE A 62 -1.97 -18.65 -7.46
CA PHE A 62 -2.48 -18.14 -6.18
C PHE A 62 -2.40 -16.61 -6.20
N ARG A 63 -3.55 -15.93 -6.08
CA ARG A 63 -3.65 -14.46 -6.21
C ARG A 63 -3.87 -13.79 -4.86
N CYS A 64 -2.95 -12.90 -4.47
CA CYS A 64 -2.98 -12.22 -3.18
C CYS A 64 -2.50 -10.77 -3.22
N GLN A 65 -2.92 -10.00 -2.22
CA GLN A 65 -2.47 -8.65 -1.96
C GLN A 65 -1.44 -8.65 -0.81
N ILE A 66 -0.34 -7.95 -1.01
CA ILE A 66 0.76 -7.78 -0.04
C ILE A 66 1.06 -6.29 0.18
N THR A 67 1.59 -5.95 1.35
CA THR A 67 2.10 -4.61 1.69
C THR A 67 3.61 -4.64 1.83
N LEU A 68 4.32 -3.69 1.20
CA LEU A 68 5.79 -3.63 1.18
C LEU A 68 6.33 -2.20 1.02
N ASP A 69 7.59 -1.99 1.42
CA ASP A 69 8.24 -0.66 1.41
C ASP A 69 8.77 -0.26 0.02
N SER A 70 9.07 -1.22 -0.87
CA SER A 70 9.43 -0.93 -2.27
C SER A 70 9.01 -2.05 -3.22
N LEU A 71 8.50 -1.66 -4.39
CA LEU A 71 8.11 -2.59 -5.46
C LEU A 71 9.30 -3.31 -6.11
N THR A 72 10.51 -2.77 -5.95
CA THR A 72 11.77 -3.41 -6.40
C THR A 72 12.06 -4.72 -5.68
N ASP A 73 11.47 -4.92 -4.51
CA ASP A 73 11.87 -5.97 -3.58
C ASP A 73 11.10 -7.27 -3.87
N ILE A 74 10.09 -7.22 -4.75
CA ILE A 74 9.35 -8.39 -5.26
C ILE A 74 10.29 -9.18 -6.19
N PRO A 75 10.74 -10.39 -5.80
CA PRO A 75 11.59 -11.21 -6.67
C PRO A 75 10.73 -11.79 -7.79
N GLN A 76 11.22 -11.82 -9.03
CA GLN A 76 10.45 -12.39 -10.16
C GLN A 76 10.24 -13.90 -10.05
N ASN A 77 11.11 -14.60 -9.32
CA ASN A 77 11.05 -16.05 -9.11
C ASN A 77 11.39 -16.37 -7.64
N LEU A 78 10.72 -17.37 -7.09
CA LEU A 78 10.99 -17.95 -5.76
C LEU A 78 11.28 -19.44 -5.92
N SER A 79 12.42 -19.89 -5.40
CA SER A 79 12.73 -21.32 -5.28
C SER A 79 12.32 -21.81 -3.89
N ILE A 80 11.48 -22.85 -3.83
CA ILE A 80 11.11 -23.51 -2.57
C ILE A 80 11.51 -24.98 -2.59
N VAL A 81 11.87 -25.52 -1.42
CA VAL A 81 12.16 -26.95 -1.27
C VAL A 81 10.98 -27.62 -0.57
N LEU A 82 10.42 -28.66 -1.17
CA LEU A 82 9.39 -29.51 -0.57
C LEU A 82 9.88 -30.95 -0.56
N ARG A 83 10.10 -31.49 0.64
CA ARG A 83 10.78 -32.78 0.87
C ARG A 83 12.20 -32.75 0.29
N GLU A 84 12.38 -33.29 -0.90
CA GLU A 84 13.67 -33.43 -1.60
C GLU A 84 13.65 -32.73 -2.98
N GLU A 85 12.51 -32.16 -3.40
CA GLU A 85 12.32 -31.52 -4.70
C GLU A 85 12.34 -30.00 -4.59
N VAL A 86 12.88 -29.33 -5.62
CA VAL A 86 12.97 -27.86 -5.72
C VAL A 86 11.97 -27.36 -6.75
N PHE A 87 11.03 -26.51 -6.30
CA PHE A 87 9.98 -25.92 -7.14
C PHE A 87 10.30 -24.45 -7.42
N SER A 88 10.19 -24.03 -8.67
CA SER A 88 10.33 -22.63 -9.09
C SER A 88 8.95 -22.01 -9.30
N ILE A 89 8.63 -21.04 -8.46
CA ILE A 89 7.37 -20.28 -8.46
C ILE A 89 7.65 -18.93 -9.12
N ILE A 90 6.89 -18.60 -10.17
CA ILE A 90 7.01 -17.28 -10.82
C ILE A 90 6.10 -16.30 -10.07
N VAL A 91 6.66 -15.16 -9.65
CA VAL A 91 5.91 -14.09 -8.98
C VAL A 91 5.63 -12.98 -10.00
N HIS A 92 4.35 -12.78 -10.31
CA HIS A 92 3.90 -11.79 -11.27
C HIS A 92 3.14 -10.67 -10.57
N LEU A 93 3.75 -9.49 -10.47
CA LEU A 93 3.07 -8.24 -10.09
C LEU A 93 1.99 -7.88 -11.12
N GLU A 94 0.73 -7.78 -10.69
CA GLU A 94 -0.38 -7.37 -11.57
C GLU A 94 -0.63 -5.86 -11.51
N SER A 95 -0.76 -5.34 -10.29
CA SER A 95 -1.10 -3.94 -10.03
C SER A 95 -0.64 -3.55 -8.62
N TRP A 96 -0.52 -2.25 -8.39
CA TRP A 96 -0.16 -1.71 -7.09
C TRP A 96 -0.74 -0.31 -6.90
N GLU A 97 -0.92 0.06 -5.64
CA GLU A 97 -1.30 1.39 -5.18
C GLU A 97 -0.33 1.85 -4.09
N ARG A 98 -0.18 3.16 -3.87
CA ARG A 98 0.52 3.66 -2.68
C ARG A 98 -0.44 3.62 -1.51
N ALA A 99 -0.08 2.92 -0.45
CA ALA A 99 -0.78 3.06 0.82
C ALA A 99 -0.47 4.46 1.37
N VAL A 100 -1.52 5.20 1.73
CA VAL A 100 -1.40 6.52 2.36
C VAL A 100 -1.41 6.30 3.87
N ASP A 101 -0.40 6.80 4.58
CA ASP A 101 -0.40 6.85 6.05
C ASP A 101 -1.63 7.65 6.54
N GLU A 102 -2.69 6.97 6.95
CA GLU A 102 -3.87 7.60 7.60
C GLU A 102 -3.45 8.38 8.87
N ALA A 103 -2.34 7.98 9.49
CA ALA A 103 -1.68 8.69 10.58
C ALA A 103 -1.24 10.13 10.23
N ASN A 104 -1.27 10.53 8.95
CA ASN A 104 -1.00 11.89 8.49
C ASN A 104 -2.24 12.58 7.86
N GLN A 105 -3.41 11.94 7.86
CA GLN A 105 -4.70 12.63 7.65
C GLN A 105 -5.10 13.35 8.95
N GLY A 106 -4.42 14.45 9.25
CA GLY A 106 -4.98 15.46 10.15
C GLY A 106 -6.36 15.89 9.63
N PRO A 107 -7.32 16.22 10.51
CA PRO A 107 -8.69 16.46 10.09
C PRO A 107 -8.73 17.55 9.02
N LEU A 108 -9.35 17.22 7.88
CA LEU A 108 -9.56 18.15 6.77
C LEU A 108 -10.51 19.25 7.22
N THR A 109 -9.96 20.30 7.84
CA THR A 109 -10.69 21.53 8.11
C THR A 109 -11.17 22.07 6.77
N PRO A 110 -12.50 22.18 6.53
CA PRO A 110 -12.98 22.84 5.32
C PRO A 110 -12.44 24.28 5.29
N PRO A 111 -12.21 24.85 4.10
CA PRO A 111 -11.66 26.20 3.99
C PRO A 111 -12.50 27.18 4.79
N HIS A 112 -11.87 27.90 5.72
CA HIS A 112 -12.54 28.86 6.59
C HIS A 112 -13.07 30.02 5.73
N VAL A 113 -14.38 30.02 5.49
CA VAL A 113 -15.05 31.14 4.83
C VAL A 113 -15.25 32.23 5.88
N ASP A 114 -14.27 33.12 6.00
CA ASP A 114 -14.35 34.29 6.86
C ASP A 114 -15.57 35.15 6.51
N PRO A 115 -16.62 35.24 7.37
CA PRO A 115 -17.87 35.91 7.01
C PRO A 115 -17.78 37.45 7.04
N ASN A 116 -16.61 38.02 7.34
CA ASN A 116 -16.51 39.27 8.09
C ASN A 116 -15.57 40.31 7.47
N ASN A 117 -15.67 40.54 6.16
CA ASN A 117 -15.03 41.66 5.49
C ASN A 117 -16.05 42.48 4.67
N GLY A 118 -16.93 43.19 5.39
CA GLY A 118 -17.91 44.12 4.83
C GLY A 118 -17.48 45.58 5.02
N TYR A 119 -17.97 46.46 4.12
CA TYR A 119 -17.72 47.92 4.07
C TYR A 119 -16.27 48.32 3.65
N ASN A 120 -16.00 49.44 2.97
CA ASN A 120 -16.85 50.50 2.37
C ASN A 120 -16.07 51.18 1.21
N GLN A 121 -16.65 51.69 0.11
CA GLN A 121 -18.05 51.65 -0.31
C GLN A 121 -18.24 51.18 -1.78
N SER A 122 -18.30 51.95 -2.88
CA SER A 122 -18.30 53.41 -3.13
C SER A 122 -19.17 53.76 -4.35
N ARG A 123 -19.58 55.03 -4.48
CA ARG A 123 -20.45 55.56 -5.56
C ARG A 123 -19.71 56.62 -6.40
N ASP A 124 -19.99 56.73 -7.70
CA ASP A 124 -20.90 57.74 -8.29
C ASP A 124 -20.82 57.73 -9.84
N ARG A 125 -21.95 58.04 -10.52
CA ARG A 125 -22.09 58.55 -11.92
C ARG A 125 -21.42 57.77 -13.09
N GLY A 126 -21.96 57.73 -14.31
CA GLY A 126 -23.16 58.39 -14.84
C GLY A 126 -22.93 59.00 -16.23
N ASN A 127 -23.36 58.27 -17.28
CA ASN A 127 -23.85 58.77 -18.58
C ASN A 127 -22.89 59.50 -19.58
N SER A 128 -22.73 58.90 -20.76
CA SER A 128 -22.32 59.53 -22.05
C SER A 128 -20.88 60.08 -22.18
N PRO A 129 -20.37 60.41 -23.39
CA PRO A 129 -21.04 60.66 -24.69
C PRO A 129 -21.88 59.49 -25.22
#